data_AF-A0A7X0SGP5-F1
#
_entry.id   AF-A0A7X0SGP5-F1
#
_cell.length_a   1.000
_cell.length_b   1.000
_cell.length_c   1.000
_cell.angle_alpha   90.00
_cell.angle_beta   90.00
_cell.angle_gamma   90.00
#
_symmetry.space_group_name_H-M   'P 1'
#
loop_
_entity.id
_entity.type
_entity.pdbx_description
1 polymer ?
#
loop_
_entity_poly.entity_id
_entity_poly.type
_entity_poly.pdbx_seq_one_letter_code
_entity_poly.pdbx_strand_id
1 'polypeptide(L)'
;MLTYVKAQGTNQTIREEANAQTPGMQAVMTKTDAGLQIAYTFPQQKLGFAIQYELTDKGLKARVPADGIREDGDYVFFTLDVLPYFGAASADEDGYLFVPDGPGGLIRFDAEHAAVSRGYIHQVYGTEVSNTANWMRSGERREDIAYPVFGLKKGDHAFVAILTEGDDSANVAAMPPGIKSSFFNVYSSQIYREEYLYQMSRLAAPVKAIQEQRLDRDREVEYRFLSGSDAGYIGMANAYRDYLTENGQLKDPMQPVDHVPLYLKIEGGAYEIAYGRVKYVAATTFEQAGDIVDRLRSEGVASSKVIYYGWQNKGDYNVENRFPIESALGGTSAAKSFVSKMKQEGTDVVFQDDFTWIDSHSGTSGKNYAVRAIDGTAFVDDGWFLAKPMLSVADAVGTIDKLKEIGVSGIHYNGFGEMLFNDYEPSGIQTRAYTKEVYDGLLDYTRKELGSASVYRGNAYTIGQTDYIDQFPYDSSHDFMIDETVPFYPIVLHGYVPYSFEEGNLRDDAETEFLKAIEYGAMPSFFVTHDDSRKLKNTDANDLYSSRFDKWDSRIVDEYKQFDSLASVYSEKIVDHKQLGDNRFETTYEDGTRVIVDYDAKTFRVEKGGGA
;
A
#
# COMPACT_ATOMS: atom_id res chain seq x y z
N MET A 1 -23.70 -3.50 12.14
CA MET A 1 -24.34 -2.29 12.71
C MET A 1 -24.58 -1.34 11.55
N LEU A 2 -25.82 -0.91 11.30
CA LEU A 2 -26.10 0.08 10.25
C LEU A 2 -25.99 1.48 10.85
N THR A 3 -25.04 2.29 10.37
CA THR A 3 -25.02 3.73 10.62
C THR A 3 -25.80 4.41 9.51
N TYR A 4 -26.77 5.25 9.86
CA TYR A 4 -27.57 6.02 8.92
C TYR A 4 -27.62 7.49 9.31
N VAL A 5 -27.96 8.34 8.34
CA VAL A 5 -28.07 9.80 8.49
C VAL A 5 -29.31 10.30 7.75
N LYS A 6 -29.71 11.55 7.96
CA LYS A 6 -30.75 12.19 7.13
C LYS A 6 -30.18 12.62 5.79
N ALA A 7 -30.95 12.37 4.72
CA ALA A 7 -30.59 12.75 3.36
C ALA A 7 -30.47 14.28 3.16
N GLN A 8 -31.23 15.06 3.93
CA GLN A 8 -31.32 16.51 3.79
C GLN A 8 -31.54 17.23 5.12
N GLY A 9 -31.21 18.53 5.15
CA GLY A 9 -31.49 19.45 6.24
C GLY A 9 -30.34 19.59 7.25
N THR A 10 -30.52 20.45 8.25
CA THR A 10 -29.48 20.83 9.23
C THR A 10 -28.93 19.67 10.06
N ASN A 11 -29.64 18.54 10.09
CA ASN A 11 -29.33 17.37 10.90
C ASN A 11 -28.71 16.23 10.08
N GLN A 12 -28.37 16.46 8.81
CA GLN A 12 -27.74 15.46 7.93
C GLN A 12 -26.42 14.88 8.47
N THR A 13 -25.75 15.57 9.39
CA THR A 13 -24.49 15.13 10.02
C THR A 13 -24.69 14.36 11.33
N ILE A 14 -25.93 14.21 11.80
CA ILE A 14 -26.25 13.41 12.98
C ILE A 14 -26.30 11.94 12.55
N ARG A 15 -25.33 11.17 13.03
CA ARG A 15 -25.24 9.72 12.80
C ARG A 15 -26.11 9.00 13.82
N GLU A 16 -27.02 8.16 13.33
CA GLU A 16 -27.86 7.28 14.12
C GLU A 16 -27.49 5.81 13.81
N GLU A 17 -27.64 4.91 14.78
CA GLU A 17 -27.30 3.48 14.63
C GLU A 17 -28.55 2.59 14.69
N ALA A 18 -28.59 1.55 13.85
CA ALA A 18 -29.61 0.50 13.83
C ALA A 18 -28.98 -0.90 13.78
N ASN A 19 -29.61 -1.87 14.45
CA ASN A 19 -29.12 -3.25 14.57
C ASN A 19 -30.26 -4.26 14.81
N ALA A 20 -29.88 -5.52 15.05
CA ALA A 20 -30.81 -6.61 15.27
C ALA A 20 -31.71 -6.46 16.54
N GLN A 21 -31.42 -5.51 17.43
CA GLN A 21 -32.21 -5.19 18.61
C GLN A 21 -33.07 -3.92 18.45
N THR A 22 -32.98 -3.21 17.31
CA THR A 22 -33.77 -2.00 17.05
C THR A 22 -35.29 -2.31 17.09
N PRO A 23 -36.10 -1.60 17.88
CA PRO A 23 -37.53 -1.88 18.01
C PRO A 23 -38.28 -1.84 16.67
N GLY A 24 -38.98 -2.94 16.35
CA GLY A 24 -39.76 -3.06 15.11
C GLY A 24 -38.94 -3.42 13.86
N MET A 25 -37.65 -3.71 13.99
CA MET A 25 -36.85 -4.33 12.93
C MET A 25 -37.46 -5.67 12.51
N GLN A 26 -37.47 -5.95 11.21
CA GLN A 26 -37.97 -7.19 10.62
C GLN A 26 -36.85 -7.89 9.86
N ALA A 27 -36.69 -9.20 10.08
CA ALA A 27 -35.75 -10.03 9.34
C ALA A 27 -36.50 -11.14 8.59
N VAL A 28 -36.23 -11.29 7.29
CA VAL A 28 -36.75 -12.38 6.45
C VAL A 28 -35.58 -13.23 5.99
N MET A 29 -35.62 -14.51 6.36
CA MET A 29 -34.62 -15.50 5.97
C MET A 29 -35.09 -16.30 4.76
N THR A 30 -34.31 -16.29 3.69
CA THR A 30 -34.56 -17.02 2.45
C THR A 30 -33.37 -17.93 2.16
N LYS A 31 -33.60 -19.24 2.10
CA LYS A 31 -32.58 -20.16 1.60
C LYS A 31 -32.42 -19.96 0.09
N THR A 32 -31.18 -19.83 -0.36
CA THR A 32 -30.78 -19.76 -1.77
C THR A 32 -30.02 -21.05 -2.15
N ASP A 33 -29.71 -21.23 -3.43
CA ASP A 33 -28.90 -22.37 -3.87
C ASP A 33 -27.44 -22.28 -3.35
N ALA A 34 -26.91 -21.06 -3.20
CA ALA A 34 -25.58 -20.79 -2.65
C ALA A 34 -25.53 -20.73 -1.10
N GLY A 35 -26.67 -20.60 -0.41
CA GLY A 35 -26.66 -20.51 1.06
C GLY A 35 -27.92 -19.87 1.66
N LEU A 36 -27.73 -18.80 2.42
CA LEU A 36 -28.78 -18.13 3.19
C LEU A 36 -28.74 -16.62 2.96
N GLN A 37 -29.81 -16.04 2.44
CA GLN A 37 -30.00 -14.59 2.43
C GLN A 37 -30.89 -14.17 3.60
N ILE A 38 -30.46 -13.15 4.36
CA ILE A 38 -31.27 -12.50 5.39
C ILE A 38 -31.50 -11.05 4.98
N ALA A 39 -32.76 -10.70 4.72
CA ALA A 39 -33.17 -9.33 4.44
C ALA A 39 -33.65 -8.64 5.73
N TYR A 40 -32.97 -7.57 6.12
CA TYR A 40 -33.28 -6.74 7.28
C TYR A 40 -34.03 -5.49 6.83
N THR A 41 -35.15 -5.17 7.50
CA THR A 41 -35.96 -3.98 7.24
C THR A 41 -36.17 -3.20 8.54
N PHE A 42 -36.07 -1.87 8.46
CA PHE A 42 -36.30 -0.92 9.55
C PHE A 42 -37.48 -0.01 9.17
N PRO A 43 -38.74 -0.42 9.45
CA PRO A 43 -39.92 0.25 8.87
C PRO A 43 -40.12 1.70 9.29
N GLN A 44 -39.60 2.10 10.46
CA GLN A 44 -39.71 3.49 10.95
C GLN A 44 -38.76 4.42 10.19
N GLN A 45 -37.53 3.98 9.95
CA GLN A 45 -36.51 4.67 9.16
C GLN A 45 -36.77 4.56 7.65
N LYS A 46 -37.56 3.56 7.22
CA LYS A 46 -37.74 3.14 5.82
C LYS A 46 -36.42 2.73 5.14
N LEU A 47 -35.57 2.05 5.91
CA LEU A 47 -34.30 1.50 5.45
C LEU A 47 -34.38 -0.02 5.35
N GLY A 48 -33.60 -0.63 4.47
CA GLY A 48 -33.39 -2.07 4.45
C GLY A 48 -32.11 -2.47 3.75
N PHE A 49 -31.61 -3.66 4.06
CA PHE A 49 -30.47 -4.27 3.36
C PHE A 49 -30.58 -5.80 3.42
N ALA A 50 -29.83 -6.50 2.58
CA ALA A 50 -29.66 -7.95 2.67
C ALA A 50 -28.21 -8.31 3.03
N ILE A 51 -28.03 -9.40 3.76
CA ILE A 51 -26.74 -10.10 3.83
C ILE A 51 -26.96 -11.52 3.30
N GLN A 52 -26.11 -11.94 2.37
CA GLN A 52 -25.99 -13.30 1.86
C GLN A 52 -24.85 -13.99 2.59
N TYR A 53 -25.11 -15.21 3.08
CA TYR A 53 -24.17 -16.05 3.81
C TYR A 53 -23.97 -17.36 3.07
N GLU A 54 -22.71 -17.67 2.76
CA GLU A 54 -22.29 -18.92 2.13
C GLU A 54 -21.24 -19.59 3.02
N LEU A 55 -21.46 -20.86 3.36
CA LEU A 55 -20.47 -21.67 4.05
C LEU A 55 -19.61 -22.36 2.98
N THR A 56 -18.32 -22.09 2.98
CA THR A 56 -17.33 -22.67 2.06
C THR A 56 -16.50 -23.73 2.76
N ASP A 57 -15.73 -24.52 2.01
CA ASP A 57 -14.77 -25.49 2.58
C ASP A 57 -13.67 -24.84 3.44
N LYS A 58 -13.47 -23.51 3.31
CA LYS A 58 -12.48 -22.72 4.07
C LYS A 58 -13.11 -21.93 5.23
N GLY A 59 -14.43 -21.72 5.25
CA GLY A 59 -15.11 -20.95 6.30
C GLY A 59 -16.42 -20.31 5.85
N LEU A 60 -16.55 -18.98 5.97
CA LEU A 60 -17.81 -18.24 5.77
C LEU A 60 -17.59 -17.01 4.87
N LYS A 61 -18.38 -16.86 3.81
CA LYS A 61 -18.55 -15.59 3.10
C LYS A 61 -19.77 -14.84 3.62
N ALA A 62 -19.63 -13.53 3.81
CA ALA A 62 -20.71 -12.61 4.14
C ALA A 62 -20.76 -11.46 3.13
N ARG A 63 -21.77 -11.44 2.27
CA ARG A 63 -21.92 -10.52 1.14
C ARG A 63 -23.12 -9.59 1.30
N VAL A 64 -22.94 -8.30 1.04
CA VAL A 64 -23.97 -7.26 1.07
C VAL A 64 -24.20 -6.76 -0.36
N PRO A 65 -25.21 -7.28 -1.08
CA PRO A 65 -25.51 -6.79 -2.43
C PRO A 65 -26.09 -5.36 -2.39
N ALA A 66 -25.63 -4.49 -3.27
CA ALA A 66 -26.09 -3.12 -3.49
C ALA A 66 -27.59 -3.09 -3.85
N ASP A 67 -28.03 -3.99 -4.74
CA ASP A 67 -29.45 -4.23 -5.09
C ASP A 67 -30.29 -4.66 -3.87
N GLY A 68 -29.65 -5.13 -2.80
CA GLY A 68 -30.30 -5.44 -1.52
C GLY A 68 -30.64 -4.21 -0.68
N ILE A 69 -30.01 -3.06 -0.94
CA ILE A 69 -30.07 -1.84 -0.11
C ILE A 69 -31.24 -0.95 -0.53
N ARG A 70 -32.08 -0.56 0.44
CA ARG A 70 -33.27 0.28 0.24
C ARG A 70 -33.24 1.53 1.11
N GLU A 71 -33.55 2.66 0.49
CA GLU A 71 -33.57 4.00 1.08
C GLU A 71 -34.90 4.69 0.69
N ASP A 72 -36.02 4.22 1.27
CA ASP A 72 -37.40 4.59 0.86
C ASP A 72 -37.95 5.81 1.63
N GLY A 73 -37.10 6.60 2.28
CA GLY A 73 -37.47 7.68 3.20
C GLY A 73 -36.44 8.80 3.34
N ASP A 74 -36.55 9.58 4.42
CA ASP A 74 -35.69 10.74 4.68
C ASP A 74 -34.30 10.36 5.21
N TYR A 75 -34.05 9.07 5.45
CA TYR A 75 -32.79 8.53 5.95
C TYR A 75 -32.06 7.73 4.85
N VAL A 76 -30.73 7.72 4.92
CA VAL A 76 -29.84 7.05 3.95
C VAL A 76 -28.67 6.36 4.67
N PHE A 77 -28.10 5.33 4.03
CA PHE A 77 -26.95 4.58 4.54
C PHE A 77 -25.70 5.45 4.59
N PHE A 78 -24.95 5.34 5.69
CA PHE A 78 -23.66 5.98 5.88
C PHE A 78 -22.53 4.95 5.94
N THR A 79 -22.59 4.04 6.92
CA THR A 79 -21.68 2.86 7.00
C THR A 79 -22.44 1.61 7.45
N LEU A 80 -21.87 0.43 7.16
CA LEU A 80 -22.35 -0.85 7.69
C LEU A 80 -21.19 -1.64 8.28
N ASP A 81 -21.19 -1.81 9.61
CA ASP A 81 -20.29 -2.75 10.28
C ASP A 81 -20.78 -4.18 9.97
N VAL A 82 -20.00 -4.95 9.21
CA VAL A 82 -20.34 -6.32 8.83
C VAL A 82 -19.90 -7.27 9.94
N LEU A 83 -20.87 -8.01 10.52
CA LEU A 83 -20.65 -8.98 11.59
C LEU A 83 -19.73 -8.50 12.75
N PRO A 84 -19.95 -7.31 13.36
CA PRO A 84 -18.98 -6.67 14.25
C PRO A 84 -18.62 -7.41 15.54
N TYR A 85 -19.30 -8.50 15.86
CA TYR A 85 -19.08 -9.33 17.05
C TYR A 85 -18.74 -10.79 16.72
N PHE A 86 -18.44 -11.11 15.46
CA PHE A 86 -18.09 -12.47 15.06
C PHE A 86 -16.70 -12.84 15.60
N GLY A 87 -16.65 -13.90 16.41
CA GLY A 87 -15.44 -14.33 17.11
C GLY A 87 -15.00 -13.46 18.30
N ALA A 88 -15.77 -12.42 18.67
CA ALA A 88 -15.43 -11.50 19.76
C ALA A 88 -15.05 -12.22 21.07
N ALA A 89 -14.12 -11.62 21.81
CA ALA A 89 -13.45 -12.23 22.97
C ALA A 89 -13.50 -11.33 24.21
N SER A 90 -13.52 -11.93 25.40
CA SER A 90 -13.32 -11.17 26.64
C SER A 90 -11.83 -11.10 27.02
N ALA A 91 -11.47 -10.13 27.87
CA ALA A 91 -10.09 -9.85 28.27
C ALA A 91 -9.44 -10.95 29.14
N ASP A 92 -10.20 -11.99 29.52
CA ASP A 92 -9.74 -13.17 30.24
C ASP A 92 -9.52 -14.41 29.33
N GLU A 93 -9.74 -14.28 28.02
CA GLU A 93 -9.44 -15.33 27.04
C GLU A 93 -8.00 -15.18 26.47
N ASP A 94 -7.32 -16.29 26.18
CA ASP A 94 -6.04 -16.27 25.44
C ASP A 94 -6.30 -15.91 23.97
N GLY A 95 -5.61 -14.88 23.47
CA GLY A 95 -5.70 -14.50 22.07
C GLY A 95 -5.35 -13.04 21.78
N TYR A 96 -5.69 -12.63 20.56
CA TYR A 96 -5.45 -11.28 20.07
C TYR A 96 -6.32 -10.95 18.85
N LEU A 97 -6.49 -9.67 18.58
CA LEU A 97 -6.90 -9.16 17.27
C LEU A 97 -5.65 -8.96 16.41
N PHE A 98 -5.72 -9.30 15.13
CA PHE A 98 -4.73 -8.94 14.12
C PHE A 98 -5.29 -7.80 13.26
N VAL A 99 -4.50 -6.74 13.10
CA VAL A 99 -4.79 -5.61 12.21
C VAL A 99 -3.62 -5.37 11.24
N PRO A 100 -3.90 -4.92 10.00
CA PRO A 100 -2.89 -4.71 8.96
C PRO A 100 -2.21 -3.33 9.11
N ASP A 101 -1.73 -3.03 10.32
CA ASP A 101 -1.02 -1.79 10.63
C ASP A 101 0.47 -1.91 10.29
N GLY A 102 0.96 -1.11 9.36
CA GLY A 102 2.29 -1.32 8.78
C GLY A 102 2.39 -2.74 8.19
N PRO A 103 3.43 -3.55 8.50
CA PRO A 103 3.53 -4.94 8.06
C PRO A 103 2.51 -5.88 8.72
N GLY A 104 1.81 -5.42 9.77
CA GLY A 104 0.92 -6.21 10.63
C GLY A 104 1.15 -5.90 12.12
N GLY A 105 0.06 -5.81 12.89
CA GLY A 105 0.08 -5.56 14.33
C GLY A 105 -0.90 -6.44 15.10
N LEU A 106 -0.52 -6.84 16.31
CA LEU A 106 -1.35 -7.62 17.24
C LEU A 106 -1.86 -6.74 18.39
N ILE A 107 -3.11 -6.96 18.78
CA ILE A 107 -3.78 -6.34 19.92
C ILE A 107 -4.15 -7.47 20.89
N ARG A 108 -3.40 -7.64 21.97
CA ARG A 108 -3.47 -8.77 22.90
C ARG A 108 -4.64 -8.60 23.88
N PHE A 109 -5.37 -9.68 24.18
CA PHE A 109 -6.52 -9.57 25.10
C PHE A 109 -6.13 -9.33 26.56
N ASP A 110 -4.90 -9.71 26.93
CA ASP A 110 -4.33 -9.63 28.28
C ASP A 110 -3.46 -8.38 28.53
N ALA A 111 -3.33 -7.48 27.54
CA ALA A 111 -2.61 -6.21 27.66
C ALA A 111 -3.48 -5.08 28.26
N GLU A 112 -2.87 -4.19 29.05
CA GLU A 112 -3.53 -2.98 29.55
C GLU A 112 -3.44 -1.84 28.52
N HIS A 113 -4.44 -1.73 27.64
CA HIS A 113 -4.53 -0.58 26.73
C HIS A 113 -4.85 0.73 27.46
N ALA A 114 -4.20 1.82 27.05
CA ALA A 114 -4.40 3.11 27.68
C ALA A 114 -5.85 3.61 27.52
N ALA A 115 -6.48 4.04 28.62
CA ALA A 115 -7.89 4.49 28.66
C ALA A 115 -8.21 5.75 27.82
N VAL A 116 -7.23 6.29 27.08
CA VAL A 116 -7.39 7.37 26.09
C VAL A 116 -7.60 6.85 24.66
N SER A 117 -7.33 5.57 24.41
CA SER A 117 -7.54 4.96 23.09
C SER A 117 -9.00 4.98 22.68
N ARG A 118 -9.23 5.10 21.37
CA ARG A 118 -10.57 5.06 20.75
C ARG A 118 -10.80 3.78 19.94
N GLY A 119 -9.89 2.81 20.08
CA GLY A 119 -9.76 1.68 19.16
C GLY A 119 -9.00 2.07 17.88
N TYR A 120 -8.61 1.05 17.12
CA TYR A 120 -7.99 1.16 15.82
C TYR A 120 -9.09 1.24 14.75
N ILE A 121 -9.10 2.25 13.88
CA ILE A 121 -10.07 2.38 12.78
C ILE A 121 -9.39 3.07 11.59
N HIS A 122 -9.01 2.30 10.57
CA HIS A 122 -8.26 2.82 9.42
C HIS A 122 -8.86 2.39 8.09
N GLN A 123 -8.78 3.28 7.11
CA GLN A 123 -9.31 3.08 5.76
C GLN A 123 -8.34 2.23 4.94
N VAL A 124 -8.90 1.27 4.20
CA VAL A 124 -8.14 0.38 3.31
C VAL A 124 -7.62 1.16 2.11
N TYR A 125 -6.32 1.03 1.83
CA TYR A 125 -5.54 1.85 0.89
C TYR A 125 -5.52 3.34 1.24
N GLY A 126 -5.51 3.64 2.55
CA GLY A 126 -5.43 5.01 3.08
C GLY A 126 -6.68 5.86 2.88
N THR A 127 -6.65 7.08 3.41
CA THR A 127 -7.83 7.96 3.41
C THR A 127 -8.25 8.37 2.00
N GLU A 128 -9.54 8.65 1.79
CA GLU A 128 -10.01 9.27 0.54
C GLU A 128 -9.45 10.69 0.39
N VAL A 129 -8.45 10.85 -0.49
CA VAL A 129 -7.74 12.12 -0.71
C VAL A 129 -8.63 13.19 -1.33
N SER A 130 -9.58 12.82 -2.20
CA SER A 130 -10.51 13.77 -2.83
C SER A 130 -11.55 14.36 -1.85
N ASN A 131 -11.63 13.83 -0.62
CA ASN A 131 -12.25 14.50 0.51
C ASN A 131 -11.20 15.40 1.21
N THR A 132 -11.12 16.65 0.78
CA THR A 132 -10.13 17.65 1.26
C THR A 132 -10.12 17.85 2.78
N ALA A 133 -11.20 17.47 3.48
CA ALA A 133 -11.25 17.48 4.95
C ALA A 133 -10.32 16.44 5.60
N ASN A 134 -9.92 15.39 4.89
CA ASN A 134 -8.96 14.37 5.34
C ASN A 134 -7.53 14.92 5.23
N TRP A 135 -7.19 15.53 4.09
CA TRP A 135 -5.88 16.16 3.83
C TRP A 135 -5.51 17.21 4.89
N MET A 136 -6.47 18.03 5.32
CA MET A 136 -6.24 19.07 6.35
C MET A 136 -6.19 18.54 7.80
N ARG A 137 -6.32 17.23 8.04
CA ARG A 137 -6.46 16.63 9.39
C ARG A 137 -5.35 15.66 9.79
N SER A 138 -4.38 15.37 8.92
CA SER A 138 -3.27 14.42 9.13
C SER A 138 -2.20 14.92 10.12
N GLY A 139 -2.63 15.27 11.34
CA GLY A 139 -1.73 15.43 12.49
C GLY A 139 -1.27 14.09 13.10
N GLU A 140 -1.93 13.00 12.72
CA GLU A 140 -1.56 11.63 13.09
C GLU A 140 -0.98 10.95 11.83
N ARG A 141 0.35 10.79 11.79
CA ARG A 141 1.01 9.93 10.78
C ARG A 141 0.83 8.48 11.25
N ARG A 142 -0.10 7.78 10.62
CA ARG A 142 -0.34 6.34 10.84
C ARG A 142 -0.17 5.65 9.50
N GLU A 143 0.22 4.37 9.54
CA GLU A 143 0.40 3.57 8.35
C GLU A 143 -0.94 3.29 7.65
N ASP A 144 -0.98 3.52 6.34
CA ASP A 144 -2.14 3.14 5.53
C ASP A 144 -2.23 1.61 5.42
N ILE A 145 -3.47 1.09 5.51
CA ILE A 145 -3.73 -0.34 5.33
C ILE A 145 -3.47 -0.73 3.88
N ALA A 146 -2.32 -1.32 3.60
CA ALA A 146 -1.96 -1.76 2.26
C ALA A 146 -2.65 -3.07 1.85
N TYR A 147 -3.08 -3.90 2.81
CA TYR A 147 -3.64 -5.24 2.56
C TYR A 147 -5.04 -5.36 3.20
N PRO A 148 -6.09 -5.69 2.44
CA PRO A 148 -7.49 -5.59 2.87
C PRO A 148 -7.93 -6.79 3.75
N VAL A 149 -7.26 -6.99 4.88
CA VAL A 149 -7.42 -8.15 5.78
C VAL A 149 -7.51 -7.74 7.25
N PHE A 150 -8.07 -8.62 8.07
CA PHE A 150 -8.00 -8.54 9.53
C PHE A 150 -8.14 -9.95 10.12
N GLY A 151 -7.88 -10.15 11.41
CA GLY A 151 -7.94 -11.49 11.99
C GLY A 151 -8.14 -11.52 13.49
N LEU A 152 -8.46 -12.69 14.02
CA LEU A 152 -8.65 -12.90 15.46
C LEU A 152 -8.16 -14.30 15.83
N LYS A 153 -7.31 -14.40 16.85
CA LYS A 153 -6.95 -15.67 17.52
C LYS A 153 -7.70 -15.76 18.85
N LYS A 154 -8.18 -16.95 19.19
CA LYS A 154 -8.77 -17.28 20.49
C LYS A 154 -8.50 -18.73 20.87
N GLY A 155 -7.60 -18.95 21.82
CA GLY A 155 -7.05 -20.28 22.14
C GLY A 155 -6.48 -20.96 20.89
N ASP A 156 -6.90 -22.20 20.64
CA ASP A 156 -6.51 -23.04 19.48
C ASP A 156 -7.35 -22.78 18.20
N HIS A 157 -8.10 -21.68 18.14
CA HIS A 157 -8.92 -21.31 16.99
C HIS A 157 -8.58 -19.89 16.52
N ALA A 158 -8.65 -19.65 15.22
CA ALA A 158 -8.53 -18.31 14.66
C ALA A 158 -9.35 -18.15 13.37
N PHE A 159 -9.42 -16.91 12.88
CA PHE A 159 -9.76 -16.65 11.48
C PHE A 159 -8.89 -15.53 10.91
N VAL A 160 -8.68 -15.58 9.59
CA VAL A 160 -8.38 -14.38 8.80
C VAL A 160 -9.61 -14.01 7.98
N ALA A 161 -9.96 -12.74 7.99
CA ALA A 161 -11.05 -12.16 7.24
C ALA A 161 -10.46 -11.29 6.12
N ILE A 162 -10.95 -11.50 4.91
CA ILE A 162 -10.46 -10.90 3.67
C ILE A 162 -11.62 -10.11 3.07
N LEU A 163 -11.42 -8.82 2.78
CA LEU A 163 -12.42 -8.04 2.05
C LEU A 163 -12.26 -8.38 0.56
N THR A 164 -13.06 -9.32 0.07
CA THR A 164 -12.98 -9.86 -1.30
C THR A 164 -13.68 -8.95 -2.31
N GLU A 165 -14.67 -8.16 -1.86
CA GLU A 165 -15.32 -7.13 -2.67
C GLU A 165 -15.59 -5.87 -1.84
N GLY A 166 -15.31 -4.70 -2.41
CA GLY A 166 -15.55 -3.42 -1.75
C GLY A 166 -14.43 -2.95 -0.80
N ASP A 167 -13.26 -3.59 -0.88
CA ASP A 167 -12.03 -3.19 -0.19
C ASP A 167 -11.65 -1.72 -0.44
N ASP A 168 -11.98 -1.21 -1.62
CA ASP A 168 -11.78 0.17 -2.03
C ASP A 168 -12.47 1.23 -1.14
N SER A 169 -13.55 0.87 -0.44
CA SER A 169 -14.39 1.77 0.35
C SER A 169 -14.75 1.17 1.72
N ALA A 170 -13.74 0.72 2.47
CA ALA A 170 -13.95 0.10 3.76
C ALA A 170 -12.90 0.54 4.79
N ASN A 171 -13.28 0.48 6.06
CA ASN A 171 -12.34 0.53 7.19
C ASN A 171 -12.15 -0.87 7.78
N VAL A 172 -10.95 -1.16 8.28
CA VAL A 172 -10.74 -2.18 9.32
C VAL A 172 -10.87 -1.49 10.67
N ALA A 173 -11.66 -2.06 11.57
CA ALA A 173 -11.90 -1.54 12.91
C ALA A 173 -11.62 -2.62 13.95
N ALA A 174 -10.79 -2.31 14.96
CA ALA A 174 -10.53 -3.16 16.11
C ALA A 174 -10.76 -2.35 17.41
N MET A 175 -11.60 -2.89 18.29
CA MET A 175 -12.13 -2.20 19.46
C MET A 175 -11.77 -2.95 20.74
N PRO A 176 -11.23 -2.28 21.77
CA PRO A 176 -11.11 -2.85 23.10
C PRO A 176 -12.43 -2.76 23.89
N PRO A 177 -12.57 -3.52 24.99
CA PRO A 177 -13.65 -3.35 25.96
C PRO A 177 -13.78 -1.90 26.45
N GLY A 178 -15.01 -1.46 26.67
CA GLY A 178 -15.34 -0.13 27.19
C GLY A 178 -15.64 0.95 26.14
N ILE A 179 -15.26 0.75 24.87
CA ILE A 179 -15.55 1.73 23.79
C ILE A 179 -16.95 1.56 23.21
N LYS A 180 -17.26 0.38 22.67
CA LYS A 180 -18.61 0.03 22.16
C LYS A 180 -19.24 -1.20 22.84
N SER A 181 -18.43 -2.07 23.46
CA SER A 181 -18.90 -3.32 24.08
C SER A 181 -18.03 -3.73 25.26
N SER A 182 -18.34 -4.86 25.92
CA SER A 182 -17.49 -5.48 26.95
C SER A 182 -16.44 -6.45 26.40
N PHE A 183 -16.30 -6.54 25.07
CA PHE A 183 -15.45 -7.49 24.37
C PHE A 183 -14.42 -6.78 23.51
N PHE A 184 -13.30 -7.46 23.27
CA PHE A 184 -12.46 -7.21 22.11
C PHE A 184 -13.18 -7.70 20.86
N ASN A 185 -13.22 -6.86 19.82
CA ASN A 185 -13.83 -7.23 18.55
C ASN A 185 -13.15 -6.52 17.37
N VAL A 186 -12.99 -7.25 16.26
CA VAL A 186 -12.41 -6.76 15.00
C VAL A 186 -13.36 -7.05 13.85
N TYR A 187 -13.51 -6.09 12.93
CA TYR A 187 -14.49 -6.18 11.85
C TYR A 187 -14.20 -5.17 10.74
N SER A 188 -14.93 -5.30 9.63
CA SER A 188 -14.95 -4.30 8.57
C SER A 188 -16.16 -3.37 8.67
N SER A 189 -15.91 -2.06 8.63
CA SER A 189 -16.93 -1.01 8.49
C SER A 189 -16.98 -0.57 7.02
N GLN A 190 -17.98 -1.03 6.28
CA GLN A 190 -18.19 -0.73 4.87
C GLN A 190 -18.72 0.70 4.70
N ILE A 191 -18.10 1.51 3.85
CA ILE A 191 -18.42 2.93 3.63
C ILE A 191 -19.35 3.04 2.41
N TYR A 192 -20.50 3.70 2.61
CA TYR A 192 -21.45 4.01 1.54
C TYR A 192 -21.47 5.49 1.18
N ARG A 193 -21.17 6.37 2.15
CA ARG A 193 -21.13 7.83 2.00
C ARG A 193 -20.12 8.40 2.99
N GLU A 194 -19.42 9.45 2.59
CA GLU A 194 -18.53 10.20 3.48
C GLU A 194 -19.16 11.49 4.03
N GLU A 195 -18.60 11.98 5.15
CA GLU A 195 -18.82 13.32 5.67
C GLU A 195 -17.68 14.23 5.19
N TYR A 196 -18.03 15.36 4.58
CA TYR A 196 -17.06 16.30 3.99
C TYR A 196 -17.33 17.75 4.39
N LEU A 197 -16.39 18.63 4.05
CA LEU A 197 -16.50 20.07 4.27
C LEU A 197 -16.97 20.77 2.98
N TYR A 198 -18.23 21.18 2.96
CA TYR A 198 -18.81 21.92 1.84
C TYR A 198 -18.61 23.44 2.00
N GLN A 199 -17.97 24.08 1.02
CA GLN A 199 -17.70 25.52 1.06
C GLN A 199 -18.68 26.32 0.18
N MET A 200 -19.76 26.83 0.80
CA MET A 200 -20.78 27.65 0.11
C MET A 200 -20.23 28.94 -0.53
N SER A 201 -19.14 29.52 -0.01
CA SER A 201 -18.45 30.66 -0.63
C SER A 201 -17.04 30.84 -0.07
N ARG A 202 -16.19 31.58 -0.79
CA ARG A 202 -14.81 31.91 -0.35
C ARG A 202 -14.73 32.73 0.95
N LEU A 203 -15.84 33.29 1.43
CA LEU A 203 -15.89 34.13 2.64
C LEU A 203 -16.59 33.46 3.83
N ALA A 204 -17.32 32.36 3.58
CA ALA A 204 -18.00 31.61 4.63
C ALA A 204 -17.09 30.48 5.14
N ALA A 205 -17.18 30.18 6.44
CA ALA A 205 -16.61 28.94 6.96
C ALA A 205 -17.28 27.74 6.28
N PRO A 206 -16.53 26.67 5.94
CA PRO A 206 -17.13 25.47 5.36
C PRO A 206 -18.06 24.80 6.38
N VAL A 207 -19.14 24.21 5.88
CA VAL A 207 -20.13 23.48 6.67
C VAL A 207 -20.00 21.98 6.44
N LYS A 208 -20.27 21.18 7.45
CA LYS A 208 -20.26 19.71 7.30
C LYS A 208 -21.47 19.26 6.46
N ALA A 209 -21.21 18.44 5.46
CA ALA A 209 -22.20 17.83 4.57
C ALA A 209 -21.95 16.32 4.44
N ILE A 210 -22.93 15.60 3.89
CA ILE A 210 -22.81 14.18 3.56
C ILE A 210 -22.81 14.03 2.04
N GLN A 211 -22.03 13.08 1.53
CA GLN A 211 -22.05 12.64 0.14
C GLN A 211 -23.49 12.30 -0.32
N GLU A 212 -23.97 12.92 -1.40
CA GLU A 212 -25.36 12.72 -1.86
C GLU A 212 -25.57 11.30 -2.42
N GLN A 213 -24.80 10.95 -3.45
CA GLN A 213 -24.83 9.64 -4.10
C GLN A 213 -24.11 8.58 -3.27
N ARG A 214 -24.72 7.40 -3.15
CA ARG A 214 -24.11 6.22 -2.51
C ARG A 214 -22.95 5.68 -3.37
N LEU A 215 -21.91 5.16 -2.73
CA LEU A 215 -20.94 4.25 -3.34
C LEU A 215 -21.63 2.90 -3.58
N ASP A 216 -22.32 2.79 -4.72
CA ASP A 216 -23.29 1.74 -5.03
C ASP A 216 -22.59 0.50 -5.63
N ARG A 217 -21.89 -0.24 -4.76
CA ARG A 217 -21.19 -1.49 -5.09
C ARG A 217 -21.52 -2.57 -4.06
N ASP A 218 -21.51 -3.81 -4.52
CA ASP A 218 -21.59 -4.99 -3.67
C ASP A 218 -20.35 -5.05 -2.75
N ARG A 219 -20.51 -5.58 -1.54
CA ARG A 219 -19.45 -5.72 -0.53
C ARG A 219 -19.35 -7.16 -0.08
N GLU A 220 -18.17 -7.73 0.10
CA GLU A 220 -17.99 -9.11 0.58
C GLU A 220 -16.80 -9.23 1.53
N VAL A 221 -16.99 -10.02 2.60
CA VAL A 221 -15.92 -10.45 3.51
C VAL A 221 -15.90 -11.99 3.57
N GLU A 222 -14.76 -12.59 3.21
CA GLU A 222 -14.48 -14.03 3.34
C GLU A 222 -13.68 -14.29 4.63
N TYR A 223 -14.29 -15.01 5.56
CA TYR A 223 -13.66 -15.47 6.80
C TYR A 223 -13.13 -16.89 6.59
N ARG A 224 -11.81 -17.05 6.56
CA ARG A 224 -11.13 -18.37 6.52
C ARG A 224 -10.84 -18.82 7.95
N PHE A 225 -11.35 -19.99 8.32
CA PHE A 225 -11.20 -20.54 9.68
C PHE A 225 -9.90 -21.34 9.81
N LEU A 226 -9.25 -21.17 10.96
CA LEU A 226 -7.93 -21.72 11.27
C LEU A 226 -7.98 -22.41 12.64
N SER A 227 -7.14 -23.43 12.85
CA SER A 227 -7.12 -24.18 14.11
C SER A 227 -5.78 -24.85 14.40
N GLY A 228 -5.50 -25.12 15.67
CA GLY A 228 -4.29 -25.84 16.09
C GLY A 228 -3.02 -25.03 15.79
N SER A 229 -2.05 -25.64 15.10
CA SER A 229 -0.81 -24.97 14.68
C SER A 229 -1.05 -23.72 13.84
N ASP A 230 -2.16 -23.67 13.11
CA ASP A 230 -2.45 -22.62 12.16
C ASP A 230 -3.26 -21.48 12.81
N ALA A 231 -3.64 -21.63 14.09
CA ALA A 231 -4.37 -20.62 14.87
C ALA A 231 -3.45 -19.48 15.35
N GLY A 232 -2.76 -18.83 14.41
CA GLY A 232 -1.84 -17.73 14.66
C GLY A 232 -1.65 -16.83 13.43
N TYR A 233 -0.91 -15.73 13.56
CA TYR A 233 -0.76 -14.75 12.47
C TYR A 233 0.00 -15.33 11.28
N ILE A 234 0.89 -16.31 11.52
CA ILE A 234 1.53 -17.15 10.49
C ILE A 234 0.48 -17.88 9.64
N GLY A 235 -0.49 -18.54 10.28
CA GLY A 235 -1.59 -19.24 9.60
C GLY A 235 -2.54 -18.28 8.89
N MET A 236 -2.79 -17.10 9.47
CA MET A 236 -3.55 -16.02 8.81
C MET A 236 -2.84 -15.53 7.53
N ALA A 237 -1.53 -15.32 7.58
CA ALA A 237 -0.73 -14.88 6.45
C ALA A 237 -0.65 -15.95 5.35
N ASN A 238 -0.43 -17.22 5.73
CA ASN A 238 -0.47 -18.33 4.79
C ASN A 238 -1.87 -18.50 4.14
N ALA A 239 -2.96 -18.38 4.90
CA ALA A 239 -4.31 -18.47 4.34
C ALA A 239 -4.69 -17.30 3.42
N TYR A 240 -4.07 -16.12 3.61
CA TYR A 240 -4.19 -14.99 2.69
C TYR A 240 -3.30 -15.14 1.45
N ARG A 241 -2.07 -15.66 1.59
CA ARG A 241 -1.22 -16.09 0.47
C ARG A 241 -1.96 -17.07 -0.44
N ASP A 242 -2.55 -18.10 0.17
CA ASP A 242 -3.38 -19.09 -0.53
C ASP A 242 -4.53 -18.42 -1.27
N TYR A 243 -5.25 -17.47 -0.64
CA TYR A 243 -6.33 -16.72 -1.29
C TYR A 243 -5.82 -15.97 -2.54
N LEU A 244 -4.70 -15.27 -2.43
CA LEU A 244 -4.14 -14.51 -3.55
C LEU A 244 -3.67 -15.42 -4.69
N THR A 245 -3.06 -16.58 -4.38
CA THR A 245 -2.68 -17.58 -5.39
C THR A 245 -3.91 -18.25 -6.02
N GLU A 246 -4.90 -18.66 -5.22
CA GLU A 246 -6.17 -19.27 -5.68
C GLU A 246 -6.95 -18.34 -6.64
N ASN A 247 -6.84 -17.02 -6.46
CA ASN A 247 -7.49 -16.01 -7.31
C ASN A 247 -6.56 -15.40 -8.39
N GLY A 248 -5.33 -15.91 -8.57
CA GLY A 248 -4.39 -15.41 -9.58
C GLY A 248 -3.86 -13.98 -9.33
N GLN A 249 -3.97 -13.48 -8.10
CA GLN A 249 -3.48 -12.17 -7.66
C GLN A 249 -2.00 -12.19 -7.25
N LEU A 250 -1.42 -13.37 -7.04
CA LEU A 250 0.03 -13.57 -7.02
C LEU A 250 0.46 -14.29 -8.29
N LYS A 251 1.63 -13.91 -8.82
CA LYS A 251 2.29 -14.57 -9.96
C LYS A 251 2.85 -15.95 -9.57
N ASP A 252 3.47 -16.63 -10.53
CA ASP A 252 4.33 -17.78 -10.22
C ASP A 252 5.44 -17.37 -9.22
N PRO A 253 5.89 -18.28 -8.34
CA PRO A 253 7.01 -18.02 -7.43
C PRO A 253 8.29 -17.57 -8.15
N MET A 254 9.06 -16.73 -7.48
CA MET A 254 10.36 -16.26 -7.94
C MET A 254 11.30 -17.43 -8.20
N GLN A 255 12.19 -17.26 -9.17
CA GLN A 255 13.21 -18.26 -9.47
C GLN A 255 14.42 -18.08 -8.53
N PRO A 256 15.08 -19.17 -8.11
CA PRO A 256 16.32 -19.10 -7.35
C PRO A 256 17.39 -18.29 -8.08
N VAL A 257 18.27 -17.64 -7.32
CA VAL A 257 19.38 -16.83 -7.84
C VAL A 257 20.70 -17.25 -7.20
N ASP A 258 21.79 -17.18 -7.96
CA ASP A 258 23.15 -17.36 -7.39
C ASP A 258 23.52 -16.19 -6.47
N HIS A 259 22.99 -15.00 -6.74
CA HIS A 259 23.27 -13.74 -6.05
C HIS A 259 22.02 -12.87 -5.96
N VAL A 260 21.75 -12.27 -4.79
CA VAL A 260 20.60 -11.36 -4.62
C VAL A 260 20.84 -10.05 -5.38
N PRO A 261 19.82 -9.40 -5.95
CA PRO A 261 20.00 -8.11 -6.61
C PRO A 261 20.13 -6.96 -5.59
N LEU A 262 21.18 -6.15 -5.73
CA LEU A 262 21.20 -4.79 -5.17
C LEU A 262 20.25 -3.88 -5.96
N TYR A 263 19.27 -3.28 -5.28
CA TYR A 263 18.42 -2.22 -5.84
C TYR A 263 19.12 -0.86 -5.69
N LEU A 264 19.80 -0.44 -6.76
CA LEU A 264 20.56 0.81 -6.76
C LEU A 264 19.72 1.92 -7.40
N LYS A 265 19.20 2.82 -6.56
CA LYS A 265 18.56 4.05 -7.02
C LYS A 265 19.64 5.09 -7.32
N ILE A 266 19.54 5.76 -8.46
CA ILE A 266 20.50 6.77 -8.91
C ILE A 266 19.76 8.06 -9.24
N GLU A 267 20.10 9.13 -8.54
CA GLU A 267 19.51 10.45 -8.76
C GLU A 267 20.25 11.18 -9.89
N GLY A 268 19.57 11.38 -11.01
CA GLY A 268 20.09 12.14 -12.13
C GLY A 268 20.22 13.64 -11.84
N GLY A 269 19.22 14.19 -11.16
CA GLY A 269 19.06 15.60 -10.83
C GLY A 269 17.62 16.09 -11.02
N ALA A 270 17.31 17.19 -10.35
CA ALA A 270 16.00 17.86 -10.42
C ALA A 270 16.16 19.34 -10.84
N TYR A 271 15.06 20.09 -10.95
CA TYR A 271 15.11 21.52 -11.29
C TYR A 271 15.15 22.42 -10.05
N GLU A 272 15.76 23.61 -10.20
CA GLU A 272 15.54 24.75 -9.31
C GLU A 272 14.97 25.94 -10.10
N ILE A 273 14.17 26.79 -9.46
CA ILE A 273 13.74 28.09 -10.02
C ILE A 273 14.65 29.19 -9.45
N ALA A 274 15.68 29.55 -10.22
CA ALA A 274 16.63 30.60 -9.84
C ALA A 274 16.36 31.89 -10.65
N TYR A 275 16.08 33.00 -9.95
CA TYR A 275 15.83 34.32 -10.56
C TYR A 275 14.74 34.32 -11.66
N GLY A 276 13.67 33.54 -11.45
CA GLY A 276 12.57 33.40 -12.41
C GLY A 276 12.93 32.58 -13.66
N ARG A 277 13.98 31.76 -13.60
CA ARG A 277 14.36 30.81 -14.66
C ARG A 277 14.42 29.41 -14.09
N VAL A 278 13.78 28.48 -14.78
CA VAL A 278 13.93 27.04 -14.53
C VAL A 278 15.33 26.62 -14.99
N LYS A 279 16.06 25.95 -14.10
CA LYS A 279 17.39 25.41 -14.36
C LYS A 279 17.44 23.98 -13.83
N TYR A 280 17.80 23.03 -14.69
CA TYR A 280 18.11 21.68 -14.25
C TYR A 280 19.45 21.63 -13.51
N VAL A 281 19.52 20.82 -12.45
CA VAL A 281 20.69 20.64 -11.58
C VAL A 281 21.10 19.17 -11.60
N ALA A 282 21.93 18.80 -12.57
CA ALA A 282 22.48 17.45 -12.65
C ALA A 282 23.34 17.11 -11.43
N ALA A 283 23.08 15.92 -10.86
CA ALA A 283 23.82 15.28 -9.79
C ALA A 283 24.55 14.00 -10.27
N THR A 284 23.98 13.29 -11.26
CA THR A 284 24.60 12.11 -11.88
C THR A 284 24.21 12.06 -13.37
N THR A 285 25.15 11.94 -14.29
CA THR A 285 24.84 11.68 -15.71
C THR A 285 24.69 10.17 -15.99
N PHE A 286 24.11 9.80 -17.14
CA PHE A 286 24.03 8.39 -17.55
C PHE A 286 25.41 7.71 -17.70
N GLU A 287 26.45 8.47 -18.04
CA GLU A 287 27.83 7.97 -18.08
C GLU A 287 28.36 7.68 -16.66
N GLN A 288 28.19 8.64 -15.75
CA GLN A 288 28.57 8.49 -14.34
C GLN A 288 27.78 7.36 -13.63
N ALA A 289 26.51 7.17 -13.95
CA ALA A 289 25.73 6.04 -13.46
C ALA A 289 26.32 4.70 -13.91
N GLY A 290 26.83 4.63 -15.14
CA GLY A 290 27.58 3.48 -15.64
C GLY A 290 28.88 3.23 -14.88
N ASP A 291 29.61 4.29 -14.51
CA ASP A 291 30.85 4.18 -13.71
C ASP A 291 30.57 3.73 -12.26
N ILE A 292 29.46 4.18 -11.66
CA ILE A 292 29.01 3.75 -10.32
C ILE A 292 28.74 2.23 -10.32
N VAL A 293 27.97 1.73 -11.29
CA VAL A 293 27.62 0.30 -11.38
C VAL A 293 28.86 -0.55 -11.67
N ASP A 294 29.73 -0.13 -12.60
CA ASP A 294 31.00 -0.81 -12.88
C ASP A 294 31.88 -0.92 -11.65
N ARG A 295 31.96 0.16 -10.86
CA ARG A 295 32.77 0.20 -9.65
C ARG A 295 32.25 -0.77 -8.60
N LEU A 296 30.94 -0.73 -8.29
CA LEU A 296 30.32 -1.69 -7.37
C LEU A 296 30.52 -3.14 -7.82
N ARG A 297 30.36 -3.40 -9.12
CA ARG A 297 30.62 -4.72 -9.71
C ARG A 297 32.08 -5.17 -9.53
N SER A 298 33.04 -4.25 -9.70
CA SER A 298 34.46 -4.52 -9.47
C SER A 298 34.84 -4.72 -7.99
N GLU A 299 34.06 -4.15 -7.07
CA GLU A 299 34.27 -4.22 -5.61
C GLU A 299 33.51 -5.38 -4.95
N GLY A 300 32.66 -6.11 -5.70
CA GLY A 300 32.06 -7.38 -5.28
C GLY A 300 30.54 -7.47 -5.33
N VAL A 301 29.83 -6.46 -5.87
CA VAL A 301 28.39 -6.53 -6.10
C VAL A 301 28.11 -7.35 -7.36
N ALA A 302 27.77 -8.63 -7.19
CA ALA A 302 27.63 -9.59 -8.29
C ALA A 302 26.34 -9.41 -9.09
N SER A 303 25.26 -8.94 -8.46
CA SER A 303 23.95 -8.72 -9.07
C SER A 303 23.34 -7.37 -8.67
N SER A 304 22.75 -6.65 -9.63
CA SER A 304 22.11 -5.36 -9.37
C SER A 304 20.98 -5.04 -10.35
N LYS A 305 20.02 -4.25 -9.89
CA LYS A 305 18.99 -3.57 -10.69
C LYS A 305 19.08 -2.08 -10.43
N VAL A 306 18.99 -1.27 -11.48
CA VAL A 306 19.11 0.19 -11.38
C VAL A 306 17.75 0.85 -11.56
N ILE A 307 17.42 1.78 -10.67
CA ILE A 307 16.28 2.70 -10.80
C ILE A 307 16.85 4.11 -11.01
N TYR A 308 16.62 4.69 -12.19
CA TYR A 308 17.15 6.02 -12.53
C TYR A 308 16.07 7.10 -12.37
N TYR A 309 16.36 8.12 -11.55
CA TYR A 309 15.47 9.22 -11.21
C TYR A 309 15.85 10.52 -11.94
N GLY A 310 14.88 11.43 -12.10
CA GLY A 310 15.12 12.77 -12.65
C GLY A 310 15.59 12.81 -14.11
N TRP A 311 15.30 11.77 -14.90
CA TRP A 311 15.74 11.61 -16.30
C TRP A 311 15.03 12.55 -17.29
N GLN A 312 13.83 13.00 -16.91
CA GLN A 312 12.91 13.80 -17.70
C GLN A 312 13.54 15.16 -18.09
N ASN A 313 13.08 15.76 -19.19
CA ASN A 313 13.43 17.12 -19.61
C ASN A 313 13.18 18.14 -18.49
N LYS A 314 14.23 18.75 -17.93
CA LYS A 314 14.16 19.58 -16.70
C LYS A 314 13.62 18.84 -15.47
N GLY A 315 13.80 17.53 -15.39
CA GLY A 315 13.28 16.70 -14.31
C GLY A 315 11.75 16.78 -14.23
N ASP A 316 11.25 16.96 -13.03
CA ASP A 316 9.85 17.06 -12.63
C ASP A 316 9.17 18.41 -12.95
N TYR A 317 9.85 19.35 -13.60
CA TYR A 317 9.21 20.58 -14.11
C TYR A 317 8.41 20.32 -15.39
N ASN A 318 7.10 20.62 -15.40
CA ASN A 318 6.19 20.32 -16.51
C ASN A 318 6.20 18.81 -16.81
N VAL A 319 5.66 18.02 -15.88
CA VAL A 319 5.81 16.54 -15.84
C VAL A 319 5.33 15.84 -17.11
N GLU A 320 4.36 16.41 -17.84
CA GLU A 320 3.90 15.87 -19.13
C GLU A 320 4.96 15.98 -20.24
N ASN A 321 5.81 17.01 -20.19
CA ASN A 321 6.79 17.35 -21.23
C ASN A 321 8.15 16.65 -21.04
N ARG A 322 8.12 15.36 -20.66
CA ARG A 322 9.28 14.50 -20.33
C ARG A 322 10.41 14.46 -21.36
N PHE A 323 10.11 14.77 -22.63
CA PHE A 323 11.04 14.59 -23.75
C PHE A 323 11.39 15.92 -24.44
N PRO A 324 12.59 16.04 -25.06
CA PRO A 324 13.67 15.05 -25.08
C PRO A 324 14.33 14.88 -23.71
N ILE A 325 14.91 13.70 -23.44
CA ILE A 325 15.64 13.42 -22.19
C ILE A 325 16.67 14.52 -21.91
N GLU A 326 16.82 14.89 -20.64
CA GLU A 326 17.58 16.08 -20.24
C GLU A 326 19.00 16.08 -20.80
N SER A 327 19.32 17.18 -21.49
CA SER A 327 20.61 17.45 -22.13
C SER A 327 21.78 17.47 -21.15
N ALA A 328 21.58 17.94 -19.92
CA ALA A 328 22.59 17.96 -18.87
C ALA A 328 23.02 16.55 -18.41
N LEU A 329 22.16 15.54 -18.61
CA LEU A 329 22.49 14.13 -18.37
C LEU A 329 23.19 13.45 -19.55
N GLY A 330 23.32 14.16 -20.68
CA GLY A 330 23.76 13.62 -21.98
C GLY A 330 22.62 13.26 -22.93
N GLY A 331 21.37 13.45 -22.51
CA GLY A 331 20.16 13.25 -23.32
C GLY A 331 19.94 11.81 -23.79
N THR A 332 19.02 11.65 -24.77
CA THR A 332 18.55 10.34 -25.26
C THR A 332 19.68 9.43 -25.76
N SER A 333 20.76 9.99 -26.33
CA SER A 333 21.90 9.21 -26.80
C SER A 333 22.73 8.61 -25.65
N ALA A 334 22.93 9.35 -24.56
CA ALA A 334 23.62 8.85 -23.38
C ALA A 334 22.75 7.81 -22.65
N ALA A 335 21.45 8.10 -22.46
CA ALA A 335 20.48 7.15 -21.89
C ALA A 335 20.49 5.81 -22.63
N LYS A 336 20.38 5.83 -23.97
CA LYS A 336 20.40 4.62 -24.79
C LYS A 336 21.73 3.85 -24.70
N SER A 337 22.85 4.56 -24.59
CA SER A 337 24.18 3.95 -24.46
C SER A 337 24.34 3.27 -23.08
N PHE A 338 23.93 3.94 -22.01
CA PHE A 338 23.94 3.42 -20.64
C PHE A 338 23.05 2.17 -20.52
N VAL A 339 21.77 2.27 -20.90
CA VAL A 339 20.82 1.14 -20.86
C VAL A 339 21.31 -0.04 -21.70
N SER A 340 21.86 0.22 -22.91
CA SER A 340 22.41 -0.84 -23.77
C SER A 340 23.65 -1.50 -23.16
N LYS A 341 24.50 -0.75 -22.43
CA LYS A 341 25.67 -1.29 -21.72
C LYS A 341 25.23 -2.16 -20.55
N MET A 342 24.40 -1.61 -19.66
CA MET A 342 23.89 -2.33 -18.47
C MET A 342 23.22 -3.65 -18.87
N LYS A 343 22.38 -3.64 -19.92
CA LYS A 343 21.71 -4.84 -20.45
C LYS A 343 22.68 -5.88 -21.04
N GLN A 344 23.81 -5.48 -21.63
CA GLN A 344 24.85 -6.40 -22.08
C GLN A 344 25.62 -7.03 -20.90
N GLU A 345 25.64 -6.35 -19.76
CA GLU A 345 26.33 -6.76 -18.53
C GLU A 345 25.37 -7.46 -17.53
N GLY A 346 24.11 -7.68 -17.89
CA GLY A 346 23.11 -8.37 -17.06
C GLY A 346 22.39 -7.49 -16.04
N THR A 347 22.60 -6.17 -16.04
CA THR A 347 21.93 -5.22 -15.16
C THR A 347 20.68 -4.65 -15.84
N ASP A 348 19.50 -4.86 -15.25
CA ASP A 348 18.28 -4.17 -15.67
C ASP A 348 18.30 -2.69 -15.24
N VAL A 349 17.81 -1.82 -16.12
CA VAL A 349 17.61 -0.40 -15.83
C VAL A 349 16.13 -0.07 -16.03
N VAL A 350 15.48 0.41 -14.97
CA VAL A 350 14.15 1.01 -15.01
C VAL A 350 14.26 2.51 -14.73
N PHE A 351 13.34 3.29 -15.28
CA PHE A 351 13.26 4.73 -15.03
C PHE A 351 12.11 5.03 -14.07
N GLN A 352 12.34 5.90 -13.09
CA GLN A 352 11.28 6.35 -12.19
C GLN A 352 10.45 7.46 -12.85
N ASP A 353 9.13 7.45 -12.64
CA ASP A 353 8.21 8.43 -13.20
C ASP A 353 6.89 8.54 -12.42
N ASP A 354 6.22 9.68 -12.55
CA ASP A 354 4.94 10.00 -11.89
C ASP A 354 3.89 10.45 -12.91
N PHE A 355 2.77 9.75 -12.97
CA PHE A 355 1.63 10.07 -13.83
C PHE A 355 0.36 10.41 -13.02
N THR A 356 0.46 10.50 -11.70
CA THR A 356 -0.65 10.78 -10.79
C THR A 356 -0.95 12.28 -10.67
N TRP A 357 0.01 13.16 -10.96
CA TRP A 357 -0.16 14.61 -10.83
C TRP A 357 0.04 15.39 -12.14
N ILE A 358 -0.61 16.55 -12.21
CA ILE A 358 -0.48 17.57 -13.26
C ILE A 358 0.01 18.85 -12.58
N ASP A 359 1.23 19.29 -12.88
CA ASP A 359 1.79 20.50 -12.27
C ASP A 359 1.20 21.79 -12.86
N SER A 360 1.39 22.92 -12.17
CA SER A 360 0.83 24.21 -12.61
C SER A 360 1.43 24.78 -13.91
N HIS A 361 2.52 24.22 -14.43
CA HIS A 361 3.18 24.64 -15.67
C HIS A 361 2.87 23.73 -16.87
N SER A 362 2.09 22.66 -16.65
CA SER A 362 1.55 21.75 -17.66
C SER A 362 0.86 22.49 -18.82
N GLY A 363 0.92 21.88 -20.02
CA GLY A 363 0.16 22.35 -21.18
C GLY A 363 -1.30 21.91 -21.17
N THR A 364 -1.60 20.82 -20.45
CA THR A 364 -2.94 20.32 -20.18
C THR A 364 -3.67 21.21 -19.18
N SER A 365 -4.98 21.31 -19.34
CA SER A 365 -5.80 22.08 -18.40
C SER A 365 -6.03 21.26 -17.12
N GLY A 366 -5.15 21.41 -16.12
CA GLY A 366 -5.27 20.73 -14.82
C GLY A 366 -6.70 20.81 -14.26
N LYS A 367 -7.33 21.98 -14.25
CA LYS A 367 -8.75 22.15 -13.83
C LYS A 367 -9.76 21.23 -14.54
N ASN A 368 -9.54 20.89 -15.81
CA ASN A 368 -10.46 20.05 -16.60
C ASN A 368 -10.17 18.56 -16.44
N TYR A 369 -8.89 18.18 -16.30
CA TYR A 369 -8.43 16.80 -16.20
C TYR A 369 -8.09 16.35 -14.77
N ALA A 370 -8.29 17.22 -13.78
CA ALA A 370 -8.24 16.88 -12.37
C ALA A 370 -9.39 15.95 -11.97
N VAL A 371 -9.11 15.08 -11.01
CA VAL A 371 -10.12 14.45 -10.15
C VAL A 371 -11.03 15.51 -9.53
N ARG A 372 -12.33 15.22 -9.46
CA ARG A 372 -13.29 16.04 -8.73
C ARG A 372 -13.31 15.64 -7.27
N ALA A 373 -13.06 16.60 -6.41
CA ALA A 373 -13.34 16.50 -4.99
C ALA A 373 -14.84 16.30 -4.76
N ILE A 374 -15.19 15.75 -3.60
CA ILE A 374 -16.59 15.48 -3.17
C ILE A 374 -17.52 16.71 -3.17
N ASP A 375 -16.98 17.93 -3.14
CA ASP A 375 -17.73 19.18 -3.28
C ASP A 375 -17.91 19.66 -4.74
N GLY A 376 -17.43 18.88 -5.71
CA GLY A 376 -17.46 19.15 -7.15
C GLY A 376 -16.32 20.04 -7.66
N THR A 377 -15.37 20.47 -6.81
CA THR A 377 -14.21 21.26 -7.25
C THR A 377 -13.12 20.38 -7.89
N ALA A 378 -12.21 20.97 -8.65
CA ALA A 378 -11.00 20.27 -9.09
C ALA A 378 -10.10 20.07 -7.86
N PHE A 379 -9.70 18.83 -7.58
CA PHE A 379 -8.72 18.56 -6.53
C PHE A 379 -7.39 19.22 -6.90
N VAL A 380 -6.82 19.96 -5.95
CA VAL A 380 -5.55 20.68 -6.10
C VAL A 380 -4.85 20.72 -4.75
N ASP A 381 -3.56 20.39 -4.73
CA ASP A 381 -2.67 20.54 -3.58
C ASP A 381 -1.38 21.23 -4.00
N ASP A 382 -0.95 22.23 -3.23
CA ASP A 382 0.11 23.22 -3.55
C ASP A 382 0.23 23.65 -5.04
N GLY A 383 -0.90 23.73 -5.75
CA GLY A 383 -0.97 24.12 -7.17
C GLY A 383 -0.83 22.97 -8.19
N TRP A 384 -0.56 21.74 -7.73
CA TRP A 384 -0.63 20.50 -8.51
C TRP A 384 -2.05 19.93 -8.49
N PHE A 385 -2.50 19.40 -9.61
CA PHE A 385 -3.82 18.77 -9.74
C PHE A 385 -3.67 17.25 -9.81
N LEU A 386 -4.45 16.52 -9.01
CA LEU A 386 -4.50 15.05 -9.07
C LEU A 386 -5.15 14.62 -10.38
N ALA A 387 -4.42 13.90 -11.23
CA ALA A 387 -4.84 13.50 -12.57
C ALA A 387 -5.96 12.46 -12.54
N LYS A 388 -6.96 12.60 -13.43
CA LYS A 388 -7.92 11.51 -13.68
C LYS A 388 -7.17 10.27 -14.21
N PRO A 389 -7.55 9.03 -13.81
CA PRO A 389 -6.76 7.84 -14.11
C PRO A 389 -6.52 7.60 -15.60
N MET A 390 -7.48 7.95 -16.47
CA MET A 390 -7.35 7.84 -17.92
C MET A 390 -6.36 8.84 -18.56
N LEU A 391 -6.08 9.98 -17.91
CA LEU A 391 -4.98 10.85 -18.34
C LEU A 391 -3.64 10.19 -18.00
N SER A 392 -3.50 9.69 -16.77
CA SER A 392 -2.32 8.94 -16.34
C SER A 392 -1.98 7.79 -17.30
N VAL A 393 -2.99 7.04 -17.77
CA VAL A 393 -2.82 6.01 -18.80
C VAL A 393 -2.35 6.59 -20.13
N ALA A 394 -2.98 7.64 -20.65
CA ALA A 394 -2.61 8.23 -21.93
C ALA A 394 -1.15 8.73 -21.95
N ASP A 395 -0.73 9.40 -20.87
CA ASP A 395 0.63 9.95 -20.73
C ASP A 395 1.66 8.84 -20.50
N ALA A 396 1.31 7.81 -19.72
CA ALA A 396 2.17 6.65 -19.51
C ALA A 396 2.38 5.86 -20.81
N VAL A 397 1.32 5.55 -21.57
CA VAL A 397 1.43 4.85 -22.86
C VAL A 397 2.33 5.62 -23.84
N GLY A 398 2.12 6.93 -23.98
CA GLY A 398 2.95 7.78 -24.84
C GLY A 398 4.40 7.97 -24.36
N THR A 399 4.69 7.58 -23.12
CA THR A 399 6.04 7.56 -22.53
C THR A 399 6.70 6.18 -22.70
N ILE A 400 5.95 5.10 -22.45
CA ILE A 400 6.34 3.70 -22.68
C ILE A 400 6.84 3.50 -24.12
N ASP A 401 6.10 3.98 -25.12
CA ASP A 401 6.50 3.90 -26.54
C ASP A 401 7.92 4.45 -26.79
N LYS A 402 8.26 5.58 -26.16
CA LYS A 402 9.57 6.25 -26.32
C LYS A 402 10.67 5.59 -25.49
N LEU A 403 10.36 5.14 -24.27
CA LEU A 403 11.31 4.39 -23.43
C LEU A 403 11.66 3.03 -24.05
N LYS A 404 10.71 2.41 -24.78
CA LYS A 404 10.92 1.20 -25.58
C LYS A 404 11.94 1.40 -26.70
N GLU A 405 11.95 2.57 -27.36
CA GLU A 405 12.98 2.91 -28.36
C GLU A 405 14.38 3.10 -27.76
N ILE A 406 14.45 3.50 -26.49
CA ILE A 406 15.70 3.62 -25.72
C ILE A 406 16.17 2.23 -25.22
N GLY A 407 15.24 1.33 -24.95
CA GLY A 407 15.48 -0.05 -24.53
C GLY A 407 15.43 -0.28 -23.03
N VAL A 408 14.81 0.65 -22.28
CA VAL A 408 14.64 0.59 -20.81
C VAL A 408 13.84 -0.67 -20.43
N SER A 409 14.23 -1.36 -19.36
CA SER A 409 13.60 -2.63 -18.95
C SER A 409 12.21 -2.46 -18.30
N GLY A 410 11.82 -1.24 -17.92
CA GLY A 410 10.57 -0.98 -17.21
C GLY A 410 10.44 0.44 -16.66
N ILE A 411 9.34 0.68 -15.95
CA ILE A 411 9.08 1.92 -15.21
C ILE A 411 8.93 1.59 -13.72
N HIS A 412 9.44 2.49 -12.88
CA HIS A 412 9.16 2.54 -11.45
C HIS A 412 8.16 3.67 -11.17
N TYR A 413 6.95 3.32 -10.75
CA TYR A 413 5.82 4.24 -10.67
C TYR A 413 5.65 4.84 -9.27
N ASN A 414 5.65 6.17 -9.20
CA ASN A 414 5.17 6.90 -8.04
C ASN A 414 3.63 6.82 -7.92
N GLY A 415 3.10 6.79 -6.70
CA GLY A 415 1.66 6.91 -6.41
C GLY A 415 0.79 5.69 -6.76
N PHE A 416 1.06 4.95 -7.84
CA PHE A 416 0.19 3.84 -8.27
C PHE A 416 0.11 2.68 -7.27
N GLY A 417 1.17 2.45 -6.48
CA GLY A 417 1.22 1.40 -5.46
C GLY A 417 0.66 1.78 -4.10
N GLU A 418 0.23 3.02 -3.91
CA GLU A 418 -0.14 3.56 -2.59
C GLU A 418 -1.44 4.38 -2.60
N MET A 419 -1.72 5.12 -3.68
CA MET A 419 -2.78 6.12 -3.74
C MET A 419 -3.98 5.66 -4.58
N LEU A 420 -5.16 5.66 -3.96
CA LEU A 420 -6.45 5.51 -4.64
C LEU A 420 -7.39 6.68 -4.29
N PHE A 421 -8.26 7.03 -5.23
CA PHE A 421 -9.23 8.12 -5.07
C PHE A 421 -10.51 7.87 -5.87
N ASN A 422 -11.60 8.44 -5.36
CA ASN A 422 -12.85 8.61 -6.07
C ASN A 422 -12.81 9.89 -6.96
N ASP A 423 -13.50 9.89 -8.10
CA ASP A 423 -13.69 11.06 -8.96
C ASP A 423 -15.19 11.43 -9.02
N TYR A 424 -15.57 12.46 -8.26
CA TYR A 424 -16.95 12.90 -8.05
C TYR A 424 -17.48 13.76 -9.22
N GLU A 425 -17.40 13.28 -10.46
CA GLU A 425 -17.98 13.98 -11.61
C GLU A 425 -19.51 14.03 -11.56
N PRO A 426 -20.17 15.12 -12.04
CA PRO A 426 -21.63 15.23 -12.01
C PRO A 426 -22.39 14.16 -12.83
N SER A 427 -21.70 13.43 -13.71
CA SER A 427 -22.24 12.28 -14.44
C SER A 427 -22.33 11.00 -13.59
N GLY A 428 -21.69 10.96 -12.43
CA GLY A 428 -21.56 9.79 -11.56
C GLY A 428 -20.13 9.64 -11.03
N ILE A 429 -20.01 9.03 -9.85
CA ILE A 429 -18.72 8.81 -9.17
C ILE A 429 -17.95 7.69 -9.87
N GLN A 430 -16.71 7.96 -10.31
CA GLN A 430 -15.77 6.90 -10.64
C GLN A 430 -15.09 6.47 -9.33
N THR A 431 -15.21 5.19 -8.97
CA THR A 431 -14.85 4.73 -7.61
C THR A 431 -13.35 4.48 -7.44
N ARG A 432 -12.84 4.45 -6.20
CA ARG A 432 -11.48 3.96 -5.88
C ARG A 432 -11.18 2.60 -6.54
N ALA A 433 -12.17 1.71 -6.63
CA ALA A 433 -12.05 0.44 -7.35
C ALA A 433 -11.85 0.59 -8.87
N TYR A 434 -12.39 1.63 -9.52
CA TYR A 434 -12.07 1.94 -10.92
C TYR A 434 -10.63 2.41 -11.08
N THR A 435 -10.14 3.27 -10.19
CA THR A 435 -8.73 3.71 -10.16
C THR A 435 -7.79 2.50 -10.00
N LYS A 436 -8.14 1.55 -9.12
CA LYS A 436 -7.47 0.25 -8.95
C LYS A 436 -7.44 -0.59 -10.25
N GLU A 437 -8.57 -0.77 -10.93
CA GLU A 437 -8.66 -1.48 -12.21
C GLU A 437 -7.79 -0.83 -13.31
N VAL A 438 -7.74 0.51 -13.33
CA VAL A 438 -6.93 1.28 -14.30
C VAL A 438 -5.42 1.14 -14.03
N TYR A 439 -5.00 1.22 -12.77
CA TYR A 439 -3.59 1.10 -12.40
C TYR A 439 -3.06 -0.34 -12.58
N ASP A 440 -3.82 -1.36 -12.21
CA ASP A 440 -3.47 -2.77 -12.46
C ASP A 440 -3.24 -3.04 -13.96
N GLY A 441 -4.19 -2.62 -14.80
CA GLY A 441 -4.09 -2.77 -16.26
C GLY A 441 -2.91 -2.00 -16.89
N LEU A 442 -2.51 -0.87 -16.31
CA LEU A 442 -1.36 -0.10 -16.78
C LEU A 442 -0.02 -0.73 -16.37
N LEU A 443 0.07 -1.33 -15.17
CA LEU A 443 1.24 -2.10 -14.74
C LEU A 443 1.44 -3.34 -15.63
N ASP A 444 0.38 -4.08 -15.91
CA ASP A 444 0.38 -5.22 -16.85
C ASP A 444 0.80 -4.81 -18.27
N TYR A 445 0.26 -3.69 -18.79
CA TYR A 445 0.66 -3.15 -20.09
C TYR A 445 2.16 -2.80 -20.14
N THR A 446 2.67 -2.12 -19.11
CA THR A 446 4.08 -1.73 -19.02
C THR A 446 5.01 -2.94 -19.00
N ARG A 447 4.63 -4.00 -18.28
CA ARG A 447 5.35 -5.28 -18.28
C ARG A 447 5.39 -5.93 -19.66
N LYS A 448 4.27 -5.90 -20.38
CA LYS A 448 4.19 -6.46 -21.75
C LYS A 448 5.03 -5.69 -22.77
N GLU A 449 5.12 -4.37 -22.63
CA GLU A 449 5.80 -3.51 -23.60
C GLU A 449 7.29 -3.26 -23.32
N LEU A 450 7.71 -3.21 -22.05
CA LEU A 450 9.10 -2.93 -21.63
C LEU A 450 9.80 -4.14 -20.98
N GLY A 451 9.05 -4.93 -20.19
CA GLY A 451 9.52 -6.14 -19.51
C GLY A 451 9.28 -6.18 -18.00
N SER A 452 9.20 -5.01 -17.35
CA SER A 452 9.05 -4.86 -15.90
C SER A 452 8.20 -3.65 -15.54
N ALA A 453 7.44 -3.75 -14.44
CA ALA A 453 6.84 -2.62 -13.75
C ALA A 453 7.11 -2.75 -12.25
N SER A 454 7.30 -1.62 -11.57
CA SER A 454 7.53 -1.59 -10.12
C SER A 454 6.86 -0.39 -9.47
N VAL A 455 6.58 -0.46 -8.17
CA VAL A 455 5.82 0.56 -7.42
C VAL A 455 6.40 0.77 -6.03
N TYR A 456 6.13 1.91 -5.41
CA TYR A 456 6.30 2.09 -3.96
C TYR A 456 5.18 1.41 -3.17
N ARG A 457 5.45 1.04 -1.91
CA ARG A 457 4.53 0.53 -0.87
C ARG A 457 3.84 -0.80 -1.18
N GLY A 458 3.34 -1.01 -2.40
CA GLY A 458 2.83 -2.29 -2.89
C GLY A 458 1.50 -2.72 -2.29
N ASN A 459 0.51 -1.82 -2.25
CA ASN A 459 -0.87 -2.14 -1.92
C ASN A 459 -1.36 -3.39 -2.68
N ALA A 460 -2.18 -4.21 -2.03
CA ALA A 460 -2.56 -5.56 -2.49
C ALA A 460 -3.20 -5.64 -3.88
N TYR A 461 -3.64 -4.53 -4.48
CA TYR A 461 -4.11 -4.49 -5.86
C TYR A 461 -3.00 -4.40 -6.92
N THR A 462 -1.75 -4.13 -6.54
CA THR A 462 -0.59 -4.03 -7.48
C THR A 462 0.29 -5.26 -7.50
N ILE A 463 0.22 -6.11 -6.47
CA ILE A 463 1.16 -7.23 -6.25
C ILE A 463 1.14 -8.26 -7.40
N GLY A 464 -0.01 -8.43 -8.06
CA GLY A 464 -0.17 -9.30 -9.23
C GLY A 464 0.49 -8.78 -10.51
N GLN A 465 0.83 -7.48 -10.57
CA GLN A 465 1.41 -6.82 -11.75
C GLN A 465 2.68 -6.04 -11.47
N THR A 466 3.26 -6.14 -10.28
CA THR A 466 4.58 -5.55 -9.95
C THR A 466 5.68 -6.62 -9.93
N ASP A 467 6.89 -6.28 -10.38
CA ASP A 467 8.08 -7.15 -10.36
C ASP A 467 9.12 -6.68 -9.31
N TYR A 468 8.83 -5.60 -8.58
CA TYR A 468 9.55 -5.11 -7.40
C TYR A 468 8.69 -4.12 -6.60
N ILE A 469 8.73 -4.19 -5.28
CA ILE A 469 8.09 -3.21 -4.39
C ILE A 469 9.15 -2.43 -3.62
N ASP A 470 9.16 -1.12 -3.80
CA ASP A 470 10.07 -0.21 -3.13
C ASP A 470 9.44 0.34 -1.85
N GLN A 471 10.24 0.58 -0.81
CA GLN A 471 9.76 1.10 0.49
C GLN A 471 8.52 0.34 1.02
N PHE A 472 8.60 -0.99 1.05
CA PHE A 472 7.54 -1.87 1.53
C PHE A 472 7.26 -1.63 3.03
N PRO A 473 5.99 -1.56 3.50
CA PRO A 473 5.68 -1.30 4.90
C PRO A 473 6.33 -2.33 5.82
N TYR A 474 7.20 -1.86 6.73
CA TYR A 474 8.07 -2.70 7.55
C TYR A 474 8.03 -2.39 9.05
N ASP A 475 7.44 -1.25 9.43
CA ASP A 475 7.15 -0.87 10.81
C ASP A 475 5.69 -0.39 10.94
N SER A 476 5.17 -0.41 12.16
CA SER A 476 3.80 -0.04 12.52
C SER A 476 3.59 1.48 12.64
N SER A 477 2.35 1.91 12.84
CA SER A 477 2.02 3.29 13.21
C SER A 477 2.44 3.70 14.63
N HIS A 478 2.92 2.75 15.46
CA HIS A 478 3.12 2.90 16.91
C HIS A 478 1.86 3.39 17.65
N ASP A 479 0.66 3.07 17.15
CA ASP A 479 -0.59 3.37 17.85
C ASP A 479 -0.68 2.63 19.20
N PHE A 480 -1.24 3.31 20.21
CA PHE A 480 -1.39 2.79 21.58
C PHE A 480 -2.27 1.53 21.74
N MET A 481 -2.89 1.03 20.66
CA MET A 481 -3.54 -0.28 20.59
C MET A 481 -2.62 -1.43 20.17
N ILE A 482 -1.52 -1.15 19.47
CA ILE A 482 -0.64 -2.19 18.92
C ILE A 482 0.37 -2.60 19.99
N ASP A 483 0.26 -3.86 20.43
CA ASP A 483 1.13 -4.42 21.46
C ASP A 483 2.37 -5.11 20.86
N GLU A 484 2.28 -5.61 19.63
CA GLU A 484 3.34 -6.37 18.94
C GLU A 484 3.26 -6.15 17.42
N THR A 485 4.34 -5.69 16.79
CA THR A 485 4.47 -5.60 15.32
C THR A 485 4.97 -6.94 14.76
N VAL A 486 4.34 -7.44 13.70
CA VAL A 486 4.64 -8.76 13.10
C VAL A 486 4.81 -8.69 11.58
N PRO A 487 5.66 -9.56 10.98
CA PRO A 487 5.88 -9.60 9.52
C PRO A 487 4.74 -10.27 8.74
N PHE A 488 3.50 -9.80 8.87
CA PHE A 488 2.39 -10.40 8.13
C PHE A 488 2.48 -10.14 6.60
N TYR A 489 2.94 -8.98 6.11
CA TYR A 489 3.18 -8.75 4.66
C TYR A 489 4.49 -9.31 4.08
N PRO A 490 5.58 -9.49 4.87
CA PRO A 490 6.75 -10.28 4.46
C PRO A 490 6.47 -11.80 4.35
N ILE A 491 5.74 -12.38 5.32
CA ILE A 491 4.92 -13.58 5.04
C ILE A 491 3.85 -13.16 4.00
N VAL A 492 3.15 -14.05 3.30
CA VAL A 492 2.49 -13.70 2.04
C VAL A 492 3.51 -13.44 0.91
N LEU A 493 4.17 -12.28 0.86
CA LEU A 493 4.90 -11.90 -0.36
C LEU A 493 6.24 -12.60 -0.58
N HIS A 494 7.02 -12.90 0.47
CA HIS A 494 8.36 -13.47 0.24
C HIS A 494 8.26 -14.78 -0.55
N GLY A 495 9.13 -14.89 -1.57
CA GLY A 495 9.09 -15.95 -2.58
C GLY A 495 8.25 -15.65 -3.83
N TYR A 496 7.49 -14.54 -3.89
CA TYR A 496 6.66 -14.17 -5.05
C TYR A 496 7.07 -12.84 -5.69
N VAL A 497 7.34 -11.82 -4.88
CA VAL A 497 7.72 -10.47 -5.34
C VAL A 497 8.87 -9.99 -4.47
N PRO A 498 9.99 -9.51 -5.04
CA PRO A 498 11.08 -8.96 -4.25
C PRO A 498 10.71 -7.54 -3.78
N TYR A 499 11.13 -7.19 -2.57
CA TYR A 499 10.86 -5.88 -1.98
C TYR A 499 12.08 -5.34 -1.22
N SER A 500 12.17 -4.02 -1.05
CA SER A 500 13.10 -3.40 -0.11
C SER A 500 12.38 -2.53 0.91
N PHE A 501 13.09 -2.23 1.99
CA PHE A 501 12.70 -1.18 2.94
C PHE A 501 13.42 0.11 2.58
N GLU A 502 13.54 1.02 3.55
CA GLU A 502 14.28 2.26 3.42
C GLU A 502 15.76 2.05 3.08
N GLU A 503 16.24 2.92 2.20
CA GLU A 503 17.56 2.86 1.60
C GLU A 503 18.67 2.99 2.65
N GLY A 504 19.70 2.16 2.58
CA GLY A 504 20.74 2.05 3.62
C GLY A 504 21.53 3.31 3.94
N ASN A 505 21.39 4.35 3.11
CA ASN A 505 21.97 5.67 3.32
C ASN A 505 21.00 6.75 3.83
N LEU A 506 19.71 6.42 3.99
CA LEU A 506 18.65 7.31 4.48
C LEU A 506 18.06 6.87 5.85
N ARG A 507 18.20 5.58 6.21
CA ARG A 507 17.84 4.97 7.51
C ARG A 507 18.17 5.85 8.73
N ASP A 508 17.23 5.97 9.67
CA ASP A 508 17.39 6.70 10.94
C ASP A 508 18.26 5.90 11.95
N ASP A 509 17.94 4.63 12.17
CA ASP A 509 18.79 3.65 12.86
C ASP A 509 19.36 2.64 11.86
N ALA A 510 20.50 3.03 11.31
CA ALA A 510 21.31 2.29 10.36
C ALA A 510 21.54 0.79 10.70
N GLU A 511 21.63 0.40 11.97
CA GLU A 511 21.91 -0.98 12.39
C GLU A 511 20.62 -1.75 12.67
N THR A 512 19.66 -1.15 13.36
CA THR A 512 18.36 -1.78 13.66
C THR A 512 17.55 -2.03 12.39
N GLU A 513 17.45 -1.04 11.50
CA GLU A 513 16.70 -1.19 10.25
C GLU A 513 17.38 -2.15 9.26
N PHE A 514 18.72 -2.22 9.25
CA PHE A 514 19.46 -3.26 8.52
C PHE A 514 19.08 -4.67 9.01
N LEU A 515 19.07 -4.87 10.33
CA LEU A 515 18.70 -6.17 10.92
C LEU A 515 17.22 -6.49 10.72
N LYS A 516 16.32 -5.49 10.69
CA LYS A 516 14.91 -5.68 10.35
C LYS A 516 14.71 -6.06 8.88
N ALA A 517 15.47 -5.48 7.97
CA ALA A 517 15.51 -5.91 6.57
C ALA A 517 15.95 -7.38 6.42
N ILE A 518 16.96 -7.82 7.21
CA ILE A 518 17.40 -9.23 7.25
C ILE A 518 16.32 -10.15 7.85
N GLU A 519 15.68 -9.75 8.96
CA GLU A 519 14.62 -10.53 9.63
C GLU A 519 13.43 -10.79 8.69
N TYR A 520 13.02 -9.77 7.95
CA TYR A 520 11.85 -9.81 7.09
C TYR A 520 12.19 -10.17 5.62
N GLY A 521 13.43 -10.57 5.32
CA GLY A 521 13.84 -11.02 3.98
C GLY A 521 13.80 -9.94 2.89
N ALA A 522 13.97 -8.67 3.24
CA ALA A 522 14.02 -7.57 2.29
C ALA A 522 15.37 -7.53 1.53
N MET A 523 15.35 -6.94 0.34
CA MET A 523 16.51 -6.80 -0.53
C MET A 523 17.35 -5.55 -0.20
N PRO A 524 18.68 -5.58 -0.44
CA PRO A 524 19.52 -4.41 -0.25
C PRO A 524 19.13 -3.27 -1.21
N SER A 525 18.98 -2.07 -0.69
CA SER A 525 18.58 -0.88 -1.44
C SER A 525 19.36 0.35 -0.97
N PHE A 526 19.81 1.20 -1.91
CA PHE A 526 20.59 2.42 -1.66
C PHE A 526 20.27 3.49 -2.73
N PHE A 527 20.26 4.76 -2.33
CA PHE A 527 19.96 5.90 -3.23
C PHE A 527 21.12 6.87 -3.32
N VAL A 528 21.82 6.87 -4.45
CA VAL A 528 23.11 7.55 -4.63
C VAL A 528 23.12 8.65 -5.70
N THR A 529 24.03 9.61 -5.51
CA THR A 529 24.46 10.61 -6.50
C THR A 529 25.95 10.45 -6.80
N HIS A 530 26.39 10.78 -8.01
CA HIS A 530 27.83 10.96 -8.27
C HIS A 530 28.35 12.22 -7.56
N ASP A 531 27.68 13.35 -7.78
CA ASP A 531 28.07 14.63 -7.18
C ASP A 531 27.55 14.79 -5.74
N ASP A 532 27.99 15.85 -5.10
CA ASP A 532 27.62 16.20 -3.74
C ASP A 532 26.14 16.62 -3.62
N SER A 533 25.38 15.96 -2.75
CA SER A 533 23.95 16.19 -2.47
C SER A 533 23.60 17.65 -2.20
N ARG A 534 24.54 18.46 -1.67
CA ARG A 534 24.34 19.90 -1.45
C ARG A 534 24.03 20.70 -2.73
N LYS A 535 24.19 20.11 -3.91
CA LYS A 535 23.67 20.67 -5.18
C LYS A 535 22.14 20.68 -5.24
N LEU A 536 21.47 19.66 -4.71
CA LEU A 536 20.02 19.41 -4.82
C LEU A 536 19.19 20.11 -3.73
N LYS A 537 19.83 20.78 -2.76
CA LYS A 537 19.17 21.46 -1.63
C LYS A 537 18.12 22.52 -1.98
N ASN A 538 18.07 22.98 -3.24
CA ASN A 538 17.14 23.99 -3.78
C ASN A 538 16.13 23.37 -4.77
N THR A 539 16.16 22.06 -4.93
CA THR A 539 15.32 21.27 -5.83
C THR A 539 14.40 20.38 -5.00
N ASP A 540 13.41 19.74 -5.61
CA ASP A 540 12.49 18.87 -4.88
C ASP A 540 13.16 17.54 -4.44
N ALA A 541 14.29 17.15 -5.05
CA ALA A 541 15.19 16.08 -4.57
C ALA A 541 16.09 16.47 -3.37
N ASN A 542 15.63 17.37 -2.49
CA ASN A 542 16.44 17.88 -1.37
C ASN A 542 16.53 16.94 -0.16
N ASP A 543 15.61 15.98 -0.04
CA ASP A 543 15.61 14.94 1.01
C ASP A 543 16.79 13.95 0.89
N LEU A 544 17.48 13.91 -0.26
CA LEU A 544 18.70 13.14 -0.46
C LEU A 544 19.92 13.79 0.23
N TYR A 545 19.83 14.05 1.53
CA TYR A 545 20.85 14.77 2.30
C TYR A 545 22.22 14.06 2.29
N SER A 546 22.25 12.73 2.24
CA SER A 546 23.49 11.92 2.23
C SER A 546 23.49 10.83 1.14
N SER A 547 23.69 11.22 -0.12
CA SER A 547 23.65 10.31 -1.28
C SER A 547 24.96 10.16 -2.06
N ARG A 548 25.99 11.00 -1.82
CA ARG A 548 27.23 10.99 -2.62
C ARG A 548 27.95 9.64 -2.56
N PHE A 549 28.04 8.96 -3.71
CA PHE A 549 28.46 7.56 -3.84
C PHE A 549 29.84 7.25 -3.22
N ASP A 550 30.84 8.12 -3.37
CA ASP A 550 32.20 7.93 -2.81
C ASP A 550 32.28 8.07 -1.27
N LYS A 551 31.13 8.14 -0.58
CA LYS A 551 30.98 8.07 0.88
C LYS A 551 30.26 6.79 1.32
N TRP A 552 29.62 6.09 0.39
CA TRP A 552 28.74 4.95 0.65
C TRP A 552 29.23 3.64 0.01
N ASP A 553 30.02 3.71 -1.07
CA ASP A 553 30.59 2.56 -1.80
C ASP A 553 30.98 1.35 -0.92
N SER A 554 31.80 1.59 0.10
CA SER A 554 32.35 0.58 0.98
C SER A 554 31.26 -0.08 1.84
N ARG A 555 30.28 0.71 2.30
CA ARG A 555 29.14 0.23 3.09
C ARG A 555 28.12 -0.51 2.21
N ILE A 556 27.88 -0.03 0.99
CA ILE A 556 27.05 -0.75 -0.01
C ILE A 556 27.63 -2.14 -0.24
N VAL A 557 28.93 -2.23 -0.48
CA VAL A 557 29.64 -3.50 -0.72
C VAL A 557 29.62 -4.43 0.51
N ASP A 558 29.72 -3.90 1.73
CA ASP A 558 29.73 -4.71 2.96
C ASP A 558 28.34 -5.13 3.45
N GLU A 559 27.29 -4.31 3.25
CA GLU A 559 25.91 -4.75 3.44
C GLU A 559 25.49 -5.75 2.35
N TYR A 560 25.85 -5.49 1.08
CA TYR A 560 25.54 -6.39 -0.03
C TYR A 560 26.02 -7.82 0.25
N LYS A 561 27.27 -8.02 0.69
CA LYS A 561 27.79 -9.35 1.04
C LYS A 561 26.98 -10.09 2.10
N GLN A 562 26.35 -9.35 3.02
CA GLN A 562 25.54 -9.94 4.09
C GLN A 562 24.16 -10.35 3.56
N PHE A 563 23.50 -9.51 2.76
CA PHE A 563 22.27 -9.89 2.05
C PHE A 563 22.51 -11.03 1.04
N ASP A 564 23.63 -11.02 0.32
CA ASP A 564 23.99 -12.05 -0.66
C ASP A 564 24.28 -13.41 0.00
N SER A 565 24.64 -13.44 1.28
CA SER A 565 24.72 -14.68 2.07
C SER A 565 23.37 -15.39 2.26
N LEU A 566 22.26 -14.70 1.94
CA LEU A 566 20.88 -15.20 1.95
C LEU A 566 20.36 -15.54 0.54
N ALA A 567 21.18 -15.52 -0.51
CA ALA A 567 20.74 -15.80 -1.88
C ALA A 567 19.97 -17.13 -2.03
N SER A 568 20.32 -18.15 -1.25
CA SER A 568 19.63 -19.45 -1.27
C SER A 568 18.18 -19.42 -0.75
N VAL A 569 17.77 -18.38 -0.02
CA VAL A 569 16.37 -18.22 0.44
C VAL A 569 15.58 -17.20 -0.36
N TYR A 570 16.18 -16.52 -1.35
CA TYR A 570 15.54 -15.46 -2.14
C TYR A 570 14.18 -15.86 -2.74
N SER A 571 14.09 -17.06 -3.32
CA SER A 571 12.87 -17.62 -3.93
C SER A 571 11.91 -18.28 -2.95
N GLU A 572 12.36 -18.56 -1.73
CA GLU A 572 11.64 -19.42 -0.80
C GLU A 572 10.56 -18.63 -0.05
N LYS A 573 9.40 -19.24 0.21
CA LYS A 573 8.41 -18.61 1.10
C LYS A 573 8.95 -18.59 2.54
N ILE A 574 8.75 -17.46 3.21
CA ILE A 574 8.70 -17.45 4.68
C ILE A 574 7.45 -18.24 5.10
N VAL A 575 7.64 -19.20 6.01
CA VAL A 575 6.60 -20.14 6.49
C VAL A 575 6.38 -20.12 8.00
N ASP A 576 7.33 -19.60 8.79
CA ASP A 576 7.20 -19.37 10.23
C ASP A 576 8.01 -18.13 10.65
N HIS A 577 7.54 -17.43 11.68
CA HIS A 577 8.24 -16.34 12.34
C HIS A 577 7.90 -16.37 13.83
N LYS A 578 8.91 -16.22 14.71
CA LYS A 578 8.70 -16.22 16.15
C LYS A 578 9.74 -15.43 16.91
N GLN A 579 9.30 -14.83 18.01
CA GLN A 579 10.17 -14.28 19.03
C GLN A 579 10.82 -15.43 19.83
N LEU A 580 12.15 -15.45 19.90
CA LEU A 580 12.94 -16.38 20.72
C LEU A 580 13.23 -15.83 22.13
N GLY A 581 13.07 -14.52 22.31
CA GLY A 581 13.25 -13.77 23.55
C GLY A 581 13.17 -12.27 23.27
N ASP A 582 13.36 -11.45 24.29
CA ASP A 582 13.45 -9.99 24.13
C ASP A 582 14.44 -9.66 23.00
N ASN A 583 14.03 -8.79 22.06
CA ASN A 583 14.87 -8.30 20.95
C ASN A 583 15.53 -9.39 20.07
N ARG A 584 14.94 -10.60 20.00
CA ARG A 584 15.53 -11.73 19.27
C ARG A 584 14.47 -12.59 18.57
N PHE A 585 14.60 -12.74 17.25
CA PHE A 585 13.59 -13.32 16.38
C PHE A 585 14.16 -14.40 15.46
N GLU A 586 13.33 -15.35 15.03
CA GLU A 586 13.65 -16.41 14.06
C GLU A 586 12.63 -16.42 12.93
N THR A 587 13.11 -16.24 11.70
CA THR A 587 12.36 -16.39 10.45
C THR A 587 12.73 -17.71 9.80
N THR A 588 11.74 -18.53 9.44
CA THR A 588 11.93 -19.85 8.82
C THR A 588 11.39 -19.85 7.38
N TYR A 589 12.20 -20.37 6.47
CA TYR A 589 11.89 -20.54 5.05
C TYR A 589 11.44 -21.98 4.75
N GLU A 590 10.79 -22.20 3.60
CA GLU A 590 10.15 -23.50 3.29
C GLU A 590 11.12 -24.68 3.12
N ASP A 591 12.40 -24.41 2.80
CA ASP A 591 13.49 -25.40 2.79
C ASP A 591 13.95 -25.83 4.21
N GLY A 592 13.44 -25.15 5.24
CA GLY A 592 13.80 -25.31 6.65
C GLY A 592 15.02 -24.46 7.09
N THR A 593 15.54 -23.58 6.24
CA THR A 593 16.57 -22.60 6.62
C THR A 593 15.97 -21.57 7.58
N ARG A 594 16.74 -21.24 8.62
CA ARG A 594 16.33 -20.31 9.69
C ARG A 594 17.31 -19.15 9.77
N VAL A 595 16.78 -17.93 9.65
CA VAL A 595 17.51 -16.68 9.86
C VAL A 595 17.14 -16.17 11.25
N ILE A 596 18.14 -16.00 12.10
CA ILE A 596 17.95 -15.62 13.50
C ILE A 596 18.63 -14.28 13.73
N VAL A 597 17.83 -13.27 14.05
CA VAL A 597 18.25 -11.88 14.29
C VAL A 597 18.25 -11.60 15.78
N ASP A 598 19.27 -10.88 16.24
CA ASP A 598 19.50 -10.52 17.63
C ASP A 598 19.91 -9.04 17.68
N TYR A 599 18.94 -8.17 18.02
CA TYR A 599 19.12 -6.72 18.00
C TYR A 599 20.02 -6.23 19.14
N ASP A 600 19.95 -6.88 20.30
CA ASP A 600 20.82 -6.54 21.45
C ASP A 600 22.29 -6.86 21.15
N ALA A 601 22.56 -8.01 20.52
CA ALA A 601 23.89 -8.37 20.07
C ALA A 601 24.31 -7.67 18.76
N LYS A 602 23.36 -7.08 18.04
CA LYS A 602 23.53 -6.47 16.71
C LYS A 602 24.08 -7.44 15.66
N THR A 603 23.50 -8.64 15.62
CA THR A 603 23.93 -9.72 14.71
C THR A 603 22.76 -10.47 14.11
N PHE A 604 23.02 -11.16 13.00
CA PHE A 604 22.18 -12.25 12.52
C PHE A 604 23.01 -13.51 12.28
N ARG A 605 22.34 -14.67 12.21
CA ARG A 605 22.96 -15.95 11.87
C ARG A 605 22.00 -16.80 11.05
N VAL A 606 22.56 -17.60 10.14
CA VAL A 606 21.81 -18.49 9.23
C VAL A 606 22.07 -19.94 9.63
N GLU A 607 21.01 -20.67 10.00
CA GLU A 607 21.03 -22.11 10.23
C GLU A 607 20.34 -22.81 9.05
N LYS A 608 21.13 -23.36 8.11
CA LYS A 608 20.61 -24.00 6.89
C LYS A 608 19.67 -25.17 7.18
N GLY A 609 18.64 -25.31 6.35
CA GLY A 609 17.71 -26.43 6.34
C GLY A 609 18.40 -27.76 6.01
N GLY A 610 17.79 -28.87 6.44
CA GLY A 610 18.34 -30.22 6.26
C GLY A 610 18.26 -30.78 4.84
N GLY A 611 17.79 -29.98 3.87
CA GLY A 611 17.63 -30.35 2.45
C GLY A 611 18.56 -29.63 1.47
N ALA A 612 19.48 -28.78 1.97
CA ALA A 612 20.40 -27.97 1.17
C ALA A 612 21.71 -28.68 0.77
#